data_AF-A0A5M9HC03-F1
#
_entry.id   AF-A0A5M9HC03-F1
#
_cell.length_a   1.000
_cell.length_b   1.000
_cell.length_c   1.000
_cell.angle_alpha   90.00
_cell.angle_beta   90.00
_cell.angle_gamma   90.00
#
_symmetry.space_group_name_H-M   'P 1'
#
loop_
_entity.id
_entity.type
_entity.pdbx_description
1 polymer ?
#
loop_
_entity_poly.entity_id
_entity_poly.type
_entity_poly.pdbx_seq_one_letter_code
_entity_poly.pdbx_strand_id
1 'polypeptide(L)' 'MSQYLLDAHALLWMKDDSDQLSERVREILRDDRSDLYVSIVSFWEIVSTL' A
#
# COMPACT_ATOMS: atom_id res chain seq x y z
N MET A 1 4.04 12.18 13.86
CA MET A 1 3.33 11.63 12.68
C MET A 1 4.24 10.57 12.10
N SER A 2 3.72 9.36 11.92
CA SER A 2 4.49 8.25 11.35
C SER A 2 4.24 8.23 9.85
N GLN A 3 5.30 8.33 9.05
CA GLN A 3 5.21 8.33 7.60
C GLN A 3 5.57 6.94 7.10
N TYR A 4 4.70 6.37 6.25
CA TYR A 4 4.91 5.05 5.69
C TYR A 4 4.94 5.14 4.17
N LEU A 5 5.99 4.57 3.56
CA LEU A 5 6.09 4.43 2.11
C LEU A 5 5.56 3.04 1.73
N LEU A 6 4.48 3.02 0.96
CA LEU A 6 3.86 1.81 0.45
C LEU A 6 4.52 1.40 -0.85
N ASP A 7 4.94 0.14 -0.90
CA ASP A 7 5.32 -0.53 -2.13
C ASP A 7 4.08 -0.80 -3.00
N ALA A 8 4.23 -0.80 -4.33
CA ALA A 8 3.13 -1.10 -5.24
C ALA A 8 2.50 -2.48 -4.99
N HIS A 9 3.29 -3.48 -4.60
CA HIS A 9 2.75 -4.80 -4.25
C HIS A 9 1.85 -4.74 -3.01
N ALA A 10 2.18 -3.91 -2.03
CA ALA A 10 1.34 -3.72 -0.85
C ALA A 10 -0.01 -3.05 -1.19
N LEU A 11 -0.03 -2.13 -2.16
CA LEU A 11 -1.27 -1.55 -2.68
C LEU A 11 -2.11 -2.54 -3.48
N LEU A 12 -1.48 -3.40 -4.29
CA LEU A 12 -2.19 -4.47 -5.01
C LEU A 12 -2.83 -5.45 -4.03
N TRP A 13 -2.11 -5.85 -2.99
CA TRP A 13 -2.64 -6.72 -1.95
C TRP A 13 -3.73 -6.06 -1.10
N MET A 14 -3.67 -4.74 -0.92
CA MET A 14 -4.73 -3.98 -0.26
C MET A 14 -6.03 -4.01 -1.08
N LYS A 15 -5.93 -3.94 -2.42
CA LYS A 15 -7.11 -4.04 -3.29
C LYS A 15 -7.76 -5.43 -3.23
N ASP A 16 -6.96 -6.48 -3.08
CA ASP A 16 -7.41 -7.88 -3.11
C ASP A 16 -7.72 -8.46 -1.71
N ASP A 17 -7.62 -7.65 -0.64
CA ASP A 17 -7.61 -8.09 0.78
C ASP A 17 -6.74 -9.36 0.98
N SER A 18 -5.57 -9.36 0.36
CA SER A 18 -4.72 -10.56 0.31
C SER A 18 -4.26 -10.94 1.72
N ASP A 19 -4.33 -12.24 2.06
CA ASP A 19 -3.78 -12.84 3.29
C ASP A 19 -2.28 -12.53 3.50
N GLN A 20 -1.57 -12.06 2.47
CA GLN A 20 -0.18 -11.62 2.56
C GLN A 20 0.00 -10.29 3.30
N LEU A 21 -1.07 -9.51 3.53
CA LEU A 21 -1.00 -8.33 4.38
C LEU A 21 -1.01 -8.71 5.86
N SER A 22 0.09 -8.44 6.54
CA SER A 22 0.15 -8.61 8.00
C SER A 22 -0.88 -7.72 8.69
N GLU A 23 -1.44 -8.19 9.81
CA GLU A 23 -2.41 -7.43 10.62
C GLU A 23 -1.89 -6.02 10.97
N ARG A 24 -0.59 -5.90 11.21
CA ARG A 24 0.07 -4.62 11.49
C ARG A 24 -0.08 -3.60 10.36
N VAL A 25 -0.02 -4.05 9.10
CA VAL A 25 -0.21 -3.18 7.93
C VAL A 25 -1.68 -2.78 7.82
N ARG A 26 -2.61 -3.70 8.07
CA ARG A 26 -4.04 -3.39 8.12
C ARG A 26 -4.38 -2.37 9.21
N GLU A 27 -3.75 -2.45 10.38
CA GLU A 27 -3.89 -1.45 11.44
C GLU A 27 -3.39 -0.06 11.00
N ILE A 28 -2.20 0.00 10.36
CA ILE A 28 -1.62 1.25 9.85
C ILE A 28 -2.49 1.85 8.73
N LEU A 29 -3.03 1.01 7.83
CA LEU A 29 -3.94 1.44 6.77
C LEU A 29 -5.29 1.95 7.30
N ARG A 30 -5.76 1.43 8.44
CA ARG A 30 -7.00 1.87 9.11
C ARG A 30 -6.79 3.09 10.00
N ASP A 31 -5.54 3.44 10.30
CA ASP A 31 -5.21 4.58 11.12
C ASP A 31 -5.17 5.86 10.27
N ASP A 32 -6.21 6.68 10.39
CA ASP A 32 -6.38 7.95 9.66
C ASP A 32 -5.29 9.00 9.97
N ARG A 33 -4.41 8.74 10.97
CA ARG A 33 -3.28 9.61 11.34
C ARG A 33 -1.97 9.21 10.67
N SER A 34 -1.99 8.16 9.84
CA SER A 34 -0.83 7.66 9.13
C SER A 34 -0.81 8.20 7.71
N ASP A 35 0.21 8.98 7.37
CA ASP A 35 0.43 9.46 6.01
C ASP A 35 1.04 8.33 5.17
N LEU A 36 0.23 7.82 4.23
CA LEU A 36 0.60 6.74 3.31
C LEU A 36 1.08 7.34 1.99
N TYR A 37 2.33 7.09 1.63
CA TYR A 37 2.90 7.54 0.37
C TYR A 37 3.05 6.38 -0.60
N VAL A 38 2.77 6.60 -1.87
CA VAL A 38 3.02 5.63 -2.95
C VAL A 38 4.03 6.20 -3.93
N SER A 39 4.97 5.36 -4.39
CA SER A 39 5.85 5.74 -5.49
C SER A 39 5.07 5.76 -6.81
N ILE A 40 5.06 6.92 -7.47
CA ILE A 40 4.45 7.10 -8.81
C ILE A 40 5.06 6.12 -9.83
N VAL A 41 6.36 5.84 -9.73
CA VAL A 41 7.06 4.90 -10.64
C VAL A 41 6.46 3.50 -10.52
N SER A 42 6.22 3.03 -9.30
CA SER A 42 5.63 1.71 -9.05
C SER A 42 4.15 1.63 -9.45
N PHE A 43 3.43 2.77 -9.44
CA PHE A 43 2.07 2.86 -9.99
C PHE A 43 2.05 2.71 -11.52
N TRP A 44 3.01 3.31 -12.22
CA TRP A 44 3.13 3.19 -13.68
C TRP A 44 3.45 1.77 -14.15
N GLU A 45 4.22 0.99 -13.39
CA GLU A 45 4.50 -0.41 -13.73
C GLU A 45 3.22 -1.27 -13.75
N ILE A 46 2.28 -1.00 -12.82
CA ILE A 46 0.97 -1.68 -12.78
C ILE A 46 0.12 -1.26 -13.99
N VAL A 47 0.09 0.04 -14.29
CA VAL A 47 -0.71 0.58 -15.40
C VAL A 47 -0.15 0.14 -16.75
N SER A 48 1.17 0.06 -16.91
CA SER A 48 1.81 -0.27 -18.18
C SER A 48 1.82 -1.77 -18.49
N THR A 49 1.53 -2.63 -17.51
CA THR A 49 1.48 -4.09 -17.68
C THR A 49 0.06 -4.59 -18.02
N LEU A 50 -0.95 -3.70 -18.02
CA LEU A 50 -2.36 -3.99 -18.31
C LEU A 50 -2.75 -3.66 -19.76
#